data_AF-A0AAV5D368-F1
#
_entry.id   AF-A0AAV5D368-F1
#
_cell.length_a   1.000
_cell.length_b   1.000
_cell.length_c   1.000
_cell.angle_alpha   90.00
_cell.angle_beta   90.00
_cell.angle_gamma   90.00
#
_symmetry.space_group_name_H-M   'P 1'
#
loop_
_entity.id
_entity.type
_entity.pdbx_description
1 polymer ?
#
loop_
_entity_poly.entity_id
_entity_poly.type
_entity_poly.pdbx_seq_one_letter_code
_entity_poly.pdbx_strand_id
1 'polypeptide(L)'
;MKMKRSVLRNLFLNASFDLSLRMMAPRCIMHREGGTFEELPAYDLAMQSNAAVVLDHGTDIFIWLGAELAVQEGQSAAALAACRTLAEELSEQRFPAPRILSFKEGSSQARYFVSRLIPAHKDPTYEQSFCLFQESRFPQLRTLTPEQRVRLKSSFINFDDHSFCEWMRSLKLVPPEPS
;
A
#
# COMPACT_ATOMS: atom_id res chain seq x y z
N MET A 1 18.31 -18.23 3.03
CA MET A 1 18.14 -16.75 3.09
C MET A 1 19.18 -15.95 2.26
N LYS A 2 20.46 -16.36 2.18
CA LYS A 2 21.52 -15.62 1.43
C LYS A 2 21.25 -15.48 -0.09
N MET A 3 20.66 -16.50 -0.73
CA MET A 3 20.40 -16.51 -2.18
C MET A 3 19.40 -15.41 -2.61
N LYS A 4 18.24 -15.29 -1.94
CA LYS A 4 17.20 -14.29 -2.28
C LYS A 4 17.71 -12.85 -2.19
N ARG A 5 18.51 -12.54 -1.17
CA ARG A 5 19.12 -11.20 -1.00
C ARG A 5 20.13 -10.89 -2.11
N SER A 6 20.92 -11.88 -2.52
CA SER A 6 21.89 -11.74 -3.62
C SER A 6 21.18 -11.45 -4.94
N VAL A 7 20.12 -12.20 -5.25
CA VAL A 7 19.30 -12.02 -6.47
C VAL A 7 18.69 -10.62 -6.52
N LEU A 8 18.04 -10.16 -5.44
CA LEU A 8 17.42 -8.83 -5.41
C LEU A 8 18.45 -7.69 -5.55
N ARG A 9 19.63 -7.83 -4.94
CA ARG A 9 20.72 -6.86 -5.09
C ARG A 9 21.26 -6.82 -6.50
N ASN A 10 21.50 -7.97 -7.10
CA ASN A 10 21.98 -8.04 -8.48
C ASN A 10 20.94 -7.43 -9.43
N LEU A 11 19.67 -7.72 -9.24
CA LEU A 11 18.60 -7.11 -10.03
C LEU A 11 18.59 -5.58 -9.88
N PHE A 12 18.62 -5.07 -8.65
CA PHE A 12 18.65 -3.62 -8.39
C PHE A 12 19.84 -2.92 -9.06
N LEU A 13 21.03 -3.52 -8.98
CA LEU A 13 22.25 -2.93 -9.56
C LEU A 13 22.24 -2.89 -11.11
N ASN A 14 21.39 -3.69 -11.75
CA ASN A 14 21.28 -3.75 -13.22
C ASN A 14 19.92 -3.20 -13.71
N ALA A 15 19.07 -2.71 -12.81
CA ALA A 15 17.75 -2.20 -13.15
C ALA A 15 17.84 -0.81 -13.78
N SER A 16 16.85 -0.48 -14.62
CA SER A 16 16.66 0.90 -15.06
C SER A 16 16.34 1.81 -13.88
N PHE A 17 16.42 3.13 -14.07
CA PHE A 17 16.02 4.10 -13.06
C PHE A 17 14.58 3.83 -12.56
N ASP A 18 13.65 3.66 -13.48
CA ASP A 18 12.24 3.44 -13.14
C ASP A 18 12.04 2.18 -12.31
N LEU A 19 12.65 1.06 -12.71
CA LEU A 19 12.53 -0.20 -11.96
C LEU A 19 13.21 -0.10 -10.59
N SER A 20 14.38 0.52 -10.53
CA SER A 20 15.10 0.77 -9.26
C SER A 20 14.26 1.62 -8.30
N LEU A 21 13.59 2.64 -8.82
CA LEU A 21 12.68 3.47 -8.05
C LEU A 21 11.51 2.65 -7.51
N ARG A 22 10.89 1.76 -8.30
CA ARG A 22 9.82 0.87 -7.80
C ARG A 22 10.28 -0.11 -6.73
N MET A 23 11.52 -0.58 -6.83
CA MET A 23 12.11 -1.46 -5.82
C MET A 23 12.38 -0.76 -4.48
N MET A 24 12.46 0.57 -4.46
CA MET A 24 12.66 1.39 -3.25
C MET A 24 11.37 2.02 -2.74
N ALA A 25 10.54 2.54 -3.65
CA ALA A 25 9.30 3.26 -3.39
C ALA A 25 8.19 2.62 -4.25
N PRO A 26 7.47 1.62 -3.69
CA PRO A 26 6.42 0.93 -4.41
C PRO A 26 5.28 1.88 -4.79
N ARG A 27 4.62 1.64 -5.93
CA ARG A 27 3.37 2.34 -6.25
C ARG A 27 2.23 1.66 -5.57
N CYS A 28 1.39 2.41 -4.89
CA CYS A 28 0.12 1.94 -4.38
C CYS A 28 -0.99 2.51 -5.26
N ILE A 29 -1.86 1.66 -5.79
CA ILE A 29 -2.92 2.06 -6.72
C ILE A 29 -4.22 1.43 -6.22
N MET A 30 -5.20 2.26 -5.87
CA MET A 30 -6.50 1.81 -5.40
C MET A 30 -7.49 1.73 -6.57
N HIS A 31 -8.21 0.62 -6.64
CA HIS A 31 -9.36 0.45 -7.53
C HIS A 31 -10.60 1.10 -6.90
N ARG A 32 -11.29 1.91 -7.69
CA ARG A 32 -12.53 2.60 -7.30
C ARG A 32 -13.75 1.94 -7.95
N GLU A 33 -14.91 2.18 -7.35
CA GLU A 33 -16.18 1.89 -8.01
C GLU A 33 -16.25 2.62 -9.36
N GLY A 34 -16.69 1.93 -10.40
CA GLY A 34 -16.69 2.45 -11.78
C GLY A 34 -15.45 2.08 -12.61
N GLY A 35 -14.53 1.27 -12.07
CA GLY A 35 -13.40 0.71 -12.83
C GLY A 35 -12.22 1.67 -13.02
N THR A 36 -12.19 2.77 -12.27
CA THR A 36 -11.07 3.72 -12.29
C THR A 36 -10.02 3.36 -11.26
N PHE A 37 -8.80 3.88 -11.47
CA PHE A 37 -7.66 3.66 -10.58
C PHE A 37 -7.09 4.99 -10.11
N GLU A 38 -6.72 5.03 -8.83
CA GLU A 38 -6.13 6.20 -8.19
C GLU A 38 -4.80 5.82 -7.55
N GLU A 39 -3.74 6.54 -7.88
CA GLU A 39 -2.44 6.35 -7.23
C GLU A 39 -2.44 7.01 -5.85
N LEU A 40 -2.07 6.23 -4.85
CA LEU A 40 -1.99 6.62 -3.46
C LEU A 40 -0.55 6.50 -2.97
N PRO A 41 -0.18 7.22 -1.90
CA PRO A 41 1.03 6.93 -1.18
C PRO A 41 1.01 5.50 -0.61
N ALA A 42 2.16 4.81 -0.61
CA ALA A 42 2.31 3.44 -0.10
C ALA A 42 2.28 3.36 1.43
N TYR A 43 1.13 3.70 2.01
CA TYR A 43 0.85 3.65 3.43
C TYR A 43 -0.25 2.63 3.68
N ASP A 44 -0.27 2.08 4.88
CA ASP A 44 -1.26 1.10 5.32
C ASP A 44 -2.70 1.62 5.27
N LEU A 45 -2.92 2.94 5.43
CA LEU A 45 -4.23 3.58 5.29
C LEU A 45 -4.86 3.43 3.89
N ALA A 46 -4.09 2.99 2.88
CA ALA A 46 -4.64 2.58 1.60
C ALA A 46 -5.44 1.26 1.67
N MET A 47 -5.25 0.43 2.69
CA MET A 47 -5.88 -0.88 2.82
C MET A 47 -7.31 -0.80 3.38
N GLN A 48 -8.22 -0.15 2.66
CA GLN A 48 -9.62 -0.03 3.07
C GLN A 48 -10.41 -1.32 2.79
N SER A 49 -11.18 -1.81 3.76
CA SER A 49 -11.88 -3.11 3.65
C SER A 49 -12.93 -3.17 2.53
N ASN A 50 -13.40 -2.04 2.03
CA ASN A 50 -14.35 -1.94 0.91
C ASN A 50 -13.67 -1.73 -0.46
N ALA A 51 -12.33 -1.78 -0.54
CA ALA A 51 -11.58 -1.49 -1.75
C ALA A 51 -10.64 -2.64 -2.16
N ALA A 52 -10.15 -2.57 -3.39
CA ALA A 52 -9.04 -3.38 -3.88
C ALA A 52 -7.83 -2.47 -4.15
N VAL A 53 -6.62 -2.99 -3.91
CA VAL A 53 -5.38 -2.22 -4.03
C VAL A 53 -4.32 -3.04 -4.76
N VAL A 54 -3.67 -2.44 -5.75
CA VAL A 54 -2.50 -2.96 -6.44
C VAL A 54 -1.26 -2.26 -5.90
N LEU A 55 -0.28 -3.04 -5.44
CA LEU A 55 1.01 -2.56 -4.99
C LEU A 55 2.10 -3.08 -5.92
N ASP A 56 2.72 -2.18 -6.65
CA ASP A 56 3.82 -2.48 -7.56
C ASP A 56 5.17 -2.22 -6.88
N HIS A 57 5.88 -3.30 -6.57
CA HIS A 57 7.21 -3.29 -5.93
C HIS A 57 8.35 -3.53 -6.95
N GLY A 58 8.07 -3.45 -8.26
CA GLY A 58 9.05 -3.71 -9.31
C GLY A 58 9.29 -5.20 -9.55
N THR A 59 9.70 -5.96 -8.52
CA THR A 59 9.98 -7.41 -8.60
C THR A 59 8.77 -8.29 -8.44
N ASP A 60 7.76 -7.77 -7.75
CA ASP A 60 6.50 -8.42 -7.45
C ASP A 60 5.40 -7.36 -7.55
N ILE A 61 4.24 -7.76 -8.06
CA ILE A 61 3.03 -6.93 -8.04
C ILE A 61 2.02 -7.66 -7.17
N PHE A 62 1.56 -6.98 -6.12
CA PHE A 62 0.63 -7.53 -5.16
C PHE A 62 -0.76 -6.93 -5.38
N ILE A 63 -1.78 -7.76 -5.36
CA ILE A 63 -3.18 -7.37 -5.41
C ILE A 63 -3.78 -7.73 -4.05
N TRP A 64 -4.36 -6.77 -3.36
CA TRP A 64 -5.03 -6.96 -2.09
C TRP A 64 -6.52 -6.62 -2.23
N LEU A 65 -7.36 -7.50 -1.71
CA LEU A 65 -8.82 -7.33 -1.67
C LEU A 65 -9.27 -7.14 -0.22
N GLY A 66 -9.98 -6.04 0.04
CA GLY A 66 -10.60 -5.79 1.33
C GLY A 66 -11.71 -6.80 1.67
N ALA A 67 -11.94 -7.03 2.96
CA ALA A 67 -12.88 -8.03 3.45
C ALA A 67 -14.33 -7.72 3.05
N GLU A 68 -14.75 -6.45 3.13
CA GLU A 68 -16.12 -6.03 2.79
C GLU A 68 -16.37 -6.16 1.28
N LEU A 69 -15.38 -5.82 0.45
CA LEU A 69 -15.45 -6.06 -0.99
C LEU A 69 -15.47 -7.56 -1.30
N ALA A 70 -14.67 -8.37 -0.60
CA ALA A 70 -14.53 -9.79 -0.87
C ALA A 70 -15.82 -10.61 -0.60
N VAL A 71 -16.74 -10.11 0.22
CA VAL A 71 -18.07 -10.72 0.45
C VAL A 71 -19.00 -10.53 -0.75
N GLN A 72 -18.80 -9.49 -1.54
CA GLN A 72 -19.65 -9.17 -2.70
C GLN A 72 -19.12 -9.86 -3.96
N GLU A 73 -19.45 -11.15 -4.15
CA GLU A 73 -18.81 -12.01 -5.17
C GLU A 73 -18.71 -11.38 -6.57
N GLY A 74 -19.80 -10.78 -7.07
CA GLY A 74 -19.80 -10.14 -8.40
C GLY A 74 -18.87 -8.93 -8.51
N GLN A 75 -18.88 -8.05 -7.50
CA GLN A 75 -18.02 -6.86 -7.47
C GLN A 75 -16.56 -7.22 -7.20
N SER A 76 -16.33 -8.20 -6.32
CA SER A 76 -15.01 -8.75 -5.99
C SER A 76 -14.34 -9.37 -7.22
N ALA A 77 -15.06 -10.18 -7.99
CA ALA A 77 -14.54 -10.79 -9.21
C ALA A 77 -14.18 -9.73 -10.26
N ALA A 78 -15.04 -8.72 -10.46
CA ALA A 78 -14.80 -7.62 -11.38
C ALA A 78 -13.58 -6.78 -10.97
N ALA A 79 -13.48 -6.40 -9.69
CA ALA A 79 -12.34 -5.64 -9.17
C ALA A 79 -11.04 -6.44 -9.27
N LEU A 80 -11.06 -7.75 -8.96
CA LEU A 80 -9.89 -8.60 -9.11
C LEU A 80 -9.44 -8.73 -10.57
N ALA A 81 -10.38 -8.88 -11.51
CA ALA A 81 -10.07 -8.92 -12.94
C ALA A 81 -9.44 -7.61 -13.41
N ALA A 82 -10.02 -6.46 -13.04
CA ALA A 82 -9.47 -5.14 -13.37
C ALA A 82 -8.06 -4.95 -12.79
N CYS A 83 -7.85 -5.30 -11.52
CA CYS A 83 -6.54 -5.24 -10.87
C CYS A 83 -5.50 -6.15 -11.53
N ARG A 84 -5.91 -7.33 -12.03
CA ARG A 84 -5.02 -8.23 -12.77
C ARG A 84 -4.62 -7.64 -14.12
N THR A 85 -5.57 -7.11 -14.88
CA THR A 85 -5.27 -6.43 -16.15
C THR A 85 -4.30 -5.28 -15.94
N LEU A 86 -4.54 -4.42 -14.94
CA LEU A 86 -3.60 -3.35 -14.59
C LEU A 86 -2.21 -3.90 -14.20
N ALA A 87 -2.14 -4.97 -13.42
CA ALA A 87 -0.88 -5.58 -13.03
C ALA A 87 -0.09 -6.11 -14.24
N GLU A 88 -0.78 -6.73 -15.19
CA GLU A 88 -0.19 -7.21 -16.45
C GLU A 88 0.34 -6.04 -17.28
N GLU A 89 -0.46 -4.99 -17.50
CA GLU A 89 -0.06 -3.76 -18.19
C GLU A 89 1.17 -3.10 -17.55
N LEU A 90 1.18 -2.95 -16.22
CA LEU A 90 2.32 -2.39 -15.49
C LEU A 90 3.60 -3.21 -15.69
N SER A 91 3.47 -4.50 -15.96
CA SER A 91 4.57 -5.46 -16.08
C SER A 91 5.04 -5.74 -17.51
N GLU A 92 4.33 -5.26 -18.53
CA GLU A 92 4.50 -5.66 -19.93
C GLU A 92 5.95 -5.55 -20.44
N GLN A 93 6.66 -4.50 -20.05
CA GLN A 93 8.03 -4.23 -20.50
C GLN A 93 9.10 -4.65 -19.49
N ARG A 94 8.75 -5.38 -18.43
CA ARG A 94 9.68 -5.67 -17.34
C ARG A 94 10.42 -6.98 -17.54
N PHE A 95 11.73 -6.90 -17.31
CA PHE A 95 12.58 -8.07 -17.22
C PHE A 95 13.40 -8.05 -15.91
N PRO A 96 13.38 -9.13 -15.10
CA PRO A 96 12.53 -10.31 -15.26
C PRO A 96 11.05 -9.96 -15.01
N ALA A 97 10.15 -10.77 -15.58
CA ALA A 97 8.72 -10.59 -15.37
C ALA A 97 8.39 -10.69 -13.85
N PRO A 98 7.71 -9.70 -13.27
CA PRO A 98 7.35 -9.72 -11.86
C PRO A 98 6.32 -10.81 -11.58
N ARG A 99 6.31 -11.32 -10.35
CA ARG A 99 5.26 -12.25 -9.92
C ARG A 99 4.03 -11.44 -9.52
N ILE A 100 2.87 -11.82 -10.05
CA ILE A 100 1.58 -11.24 -9.66
C ILE A 100 0.96 -12.12 -8.58
N LEU A 101 0.71 -11.56 -7.40
CA LEU A 101 0.18 -12.28 -6.24
C LEU A 101 -1.10 -11.61 -5.75
N SER A 102 -2.15 -12.39 -5.46
CA SER A 102 -3.43 -11.85 -4.97
C SER A 102 -3.74 -12.36 -3.56
N PHE A 103 -4.16 -11.45 -2.67
CA PHE A 103 -4.47 -11.75 -1.27
C PHE A 103 -5.81 -11.14 -0.86
N LYS A 104 -6.45 -11.74 0.14
CA LYS A 104 -7.61 -11.17 0.82
C LYS A 104 -7.20 -10.61 2.17
N GLU A 105 -7.91 -9.60 2.65
CA GLU A 105 -7.81 -9.11 4.03
C GLU A 105 -7.95 -10.27 5.04
N GLY A 106 -7.14 -10.23 6.10
CA GLY A 106 -7.09 -11.30 7.10
C GLY A 106 -6.34 -12.57 6.67
N SER A 107 -5.99 -12.73 5.39
CA SER A 107 -5.19 -13.88 4.96
C SER A 107 -3.74 -13.80 5.47
N SER A 108 -3.15 -14.96 5.80
CA SER A 108 -1.78 -15.03 6.32
C SER A 108 -0.73 -14.48 5.34
N GLN A 109 -1.03 -14.53 4.04
CA GLN A 109 -0.18 -14.02 2.97
C GLN A 109 -0.29 -12.49 2.78
N ALA A 110 -1.36 -11.85 3.26
CA ALA A 110 -1.51 -10.39 3.21
C ALA A 110 -0.37 -9.65 3.94
N ARG A 111 0.33 -10.32 4.86
CA ARG A 111 1.56 -9.80 5.48
C ARG A 111 2.64 -9.43 4.47
N TYR A 112 2.71 -10.11 3.31
CA TYR A 112 3.61 -9.71 2.24
C TYR A 112 3.22 -8.35 1.64
N PHE A 113 1.95 -7.98 1.61
CA PHE A 113 1.52 -6.66 1.18
C PHE A 113 1.84 -5.61 2.25
N VAL A 114 1.39 -5.86 3.48
CA VAL A 114 1.53 -4.93 4.63
C VAL A 114 2.99 -4.55 4.88
N SER A 115 3.93 -5.49 4.77
CA SER A 115 5.35 -5.23 5.06
C SER A 115 6.05 -4.28 4.08
N ARG A 116 5.35 -3.75 3.07
CA ARG A 116 5.87 -2.77 2.10
C ARG A 116 5.23 -1.38 2.28
N LEU A 117 4.36 -1.23 3.28
CA LEU A 117 3.65 0.00 3.53
C LEU A 117 4.22 0.71 4.74
N ILE A 118 4.15 2.04 4.70
CA ILE A 118 4.51 2.89 5.83
C ILE A 118 3.38 2.84 6.87
N PRO A 119 3.69 2.65 8.17
CA PRO A 119 2.69 2.47 9.21
C PRO A 119 2.06 3.80 9.68
N ALA A 120 1.25 4.46 8.83
CA ALA A 120 0.62 5.74 9.17
C ALA A 120 -0.54 5.63 10.16
N HIS A 121 -1.08 4.44 10.41
CA HIS A 121 -2.09 4.25 11.45
C HIS A 121 -1.60 4.68 12.85
N LYS A 122 -0.28 4.67 13.08
CA LYS A 122 0.37 5.07 14.34
C LYS A 122 0.36 6.58 14.59
N ASP A 123 0.25 7.39 13.54
CA ASP A 123 0.34 8.84 13.68
C ASP A 123 -0.87 9.39 14.46
N PRO A 124 -0.71 10.35 15.40
CA PRO A 124 -1.81 10.89 16.17
C PRO A 124 -2.92 11.49 15.30
N THR A 125 -4.19 11.34 15.68
CA THR A 125 -5.32 11.85 14.86
C THR A 125 -5.24 13.36 14.61
N TYR A 126 -4.57 14.15 15.44
CA TYR A 126 -4.32 15.57 15.13
C TYR A 126 -3.14 15.79 14.19
N GLU A 127 -2.11 14.94 14.11
CA GLU A 127 -1.11 15.01 13.02
C GLU A 127 -1.72 14.49 11.71
N GLN A 128 -2.73 13.63 11.84
CA GLN A 128 -3.63 13.20 10.77
C GLN A 128 -4.62 14.32 10.33
N SER A 129 -5.04 15.18 11.27
CA SER A 129 -6.06 16.25 11.06
C SER A 129 -5.51 17.67 10.97
N PHE A 130 -4.24 17.92 11.35
CA PHE A 130 -3.48 19.16 11.09
C PHE A 130 -3.03 19.11 9.62
N CYS A 131 -4.06 19.08 8.77
CA CYS A 131 -4.11 19.39 7.36
C CYS A 131 -3.03 20.38 6.99
N LEU A 132 -1.90 19.90 6.46
CA LEU A 132 -1.70 19.83 5.01
C LEU A 132 -1.09 18.50 4.53
N PHE A 133 -0.88 17.49 5.39
CA PHE A 133 -0.12 16.29 5.00
C PHE A 133 -0.93 15.01 4.84
N GLN A 134 -2.03 14.78 5.57
CA GLN A 134 -2.78 13.53 5.44
C GLN A 134 -4.07 13.68 4.63
N GLU A 135 -4.92 14.67 4.89
CA GLU A 135 -6.13 14.86 4.07
C GLU A 135 -5.83 15.29 2.62
N SER A 136 -4.69 15.91 2.37
CA SER A 136 -4.19 16.21 1.02
C SER A 136 -3.64 14.97 0.32
N ARG A 137 -3.05 14.03 1.07
CA ARG A 137 -2.41 12.82 0.56
C ARG A 137 -3.32 11.61 0.51
N PHE A 138 -4.40 11.61 1.29
CA PHE A 138 -5.38 10.54 1.37
C PHE A 138 -6.83 11.07 1.30
N PRO A 139 -7.24 11.71 0.19
CA PRO A 139 -8.61 12.20 0.00
C PRO A 139 -9.68 11.14 0.25
N GLN A 140 -9.34 9.87 -0.01
CA GLN A 140 -10.21 8.71 0.17
C GLN A 140 -10.55 8.35 1.60
N LEU A 141 -9.84 8.91 2.59
CA LEU A 141 -10.26 8.73 3.98
C LEU A 141 -11.51 9.56 4.29
N ARG A 142 -11.77 10.63 3.51
CA ARG A 142 -12.96 11.47 3.67
C ARG A 142 -14.24 10.73 3.35
N THR A 143 -14.19 9.77 2.43
CA THR A 143 -15.36 8.97 2.02
C THR A 143 -15.72 7.88 3.04
N LEU A 144 -14.84 7.57 4.00
CA LEU A 144 -15.11 6.57 5.04
C LEU A 144 -15.95 7.16 6.18
N THR A 145 -16.90 6.37 6.70
CA THR A 145 -17.62 6.70 7.93
C THR A 145 -16.67 6.69 9.15
N PRO A 146 -17.01 7.37 10.26
CA PRO A 146 -16.20 7.34 11.48
C PRO A 146 -15.92 5.91 11.97
N GLU A 147 -16.91 5.03 11.90
CA GLU A 147 -16.80 3.63 12.33
C GLU A 147 -15.84 2.84 11.43
N GLN A 148 -15.90 3.05 10.11
CA GLN A 148 -14.97 2.44 9.16
C GLN A 148 -13.54 2.93 9.39
N ARG A 149 -13.34 4.22 9.72
CA ARG A 149 -12.00 4.75 10.03
C ARG A 149 -11.42 4.13 11.30
N VAL A 150 -12.23 4.00 12.35
CA VAL A 150 -11.80 3.36 13.61
C VAL A 150 -11.46 1.89 13.35
N ARG A 151 -12.32 1.16 12.62
CA ARG A 151 -12.08 -0.23 12.23
C ARG A 151 -10.78 -0.39 11.45
N LEU A 152 -10.57 0.43 10.42
CA LEU A 152 -9.36 0.45 9.60
C LEU A 152 -8.12 0.60 10.47
N LYS A 153 -8.08 1.62 11.34
CA LYS A 153 -6.93 1.85 12.25
C LYS A 153 -6.69 0.67 13.18
N SER A 154 -7.75 0.09 13.73
CA SER A 154 -7.66 -1.06 14.64
C SER A 154 -7.30 -2.38 13.97
N SER A 155 -7.37 -2.46 12.63
CA SER A 155 -7.06 -3.68 11.87
C SER A 155 -5.56 -3.95 11.74
N PHE A 156 -4.72 -2.93 11.96
CA PHE A 156 -3.28 -3.03 11.80
C PHE A 156 -2.60 -3.55 13.06
N ILE A 157 -1.56 -4.36 12.84
CA ILE A 157 -0.66 -4.81 13.89
C ILE A 157 0.39 -3.72 14.10
N ASN A 158 0.59 -3.31 15.35
CA ASN A 158 1.69 -2.42 15.70
C ASN A 158 3.02 -3.17 15.57
N PHE A 159 3.87 -2.71 14.65
CA PHE A 159 5.25 -3.13 14.53
C PHE A 159 6.18 -2.05 15.12
N ASP A 160 7.42 -2.43 15.42
CA ASP A 160 8.45 -1.51 15.94
C ASP A 160 8.94 -0.50 14.89
N ASP A 161 8.50 -0.62 13.64
CA ASP A 161 8.86 0.28 12.55
C ASP A 161 8.30 1.69 12.76
N HIS A 162 9.12 2.70 12.43
CA HIS A 162 8.70 4.10 12.49
C HIS A 162 7.66 4.41 11.42
N SER A 163 6.65 5.21 11.78
CA SER A 163 5.88 5.95 10.78
C SER A 163 6.78 6.98 10.08
N PHE A 164 6.28 7.57 8.98
CA PHE A 164 7.01 8.65 8.31
C PHE A 164 7.23 9.85 9.26
N CYS A 165 6.22 10.23 10.05
CA CYS A 165 6.31 11.35 10.97
C CYS A 165 7.28 11.06 12.12
N GLU A 166 7.21 9.87 12.72
CA GLU A 166 8.16 9.41 13.75
C GLU A 166 9.61 9.43 13.22
N TRP A 167 9.83 8.95 11.99
CA TRP A 167 11.14 8.96 11.35
C TRP A 167 11.66 10.39 11.14
N MET A 168 10.82 11.29 10.61
CA MET A 168 11.18 12.70 10.42
C MET A 168 11.50 13.43 11.73
N ARG A 169 10.75 13.12 12.81
CA ARG A 169 11.03 13.62 14.16
C ARG A 169 12.36 13.09 14.69
N SER A 170 12.71 11.82 14.44
CA SER A 170 14.01 11.26 14.82
C SER A 170 15.19 12.00 14.18
N LEU A 171 14.99 12.54 12.97
CA LEU A 171 15.96 13.36 12.25
C LEU A 171 15.94 14.84 12.63
N LYS A 172 15.07 15.24 13.58
CA LYS A 172 14.85 16.64 13.99
C LYS A 172 14.39 17.56 12.84
N LEU A 173 13.68 16.99 11.86
CA LEU A 173 13.17 17.72 10.68
C LEU A 173 11.72 18.22 10.85
N VAL A 174 11.04 17.81 11.93
CA VAL A 174 9.67 18.21 12.29
C VAL A 174 9.65 18.60 13.77
N PRO A 175 8.82 19.57 14.20
CA PRO A 175 8.67 19.92 15.60
C PRO A 175 8.34 18.70 16.47
N PRO A 176 8.78 18.66 17.74
CA PRO A 176 8.39 17.61 18.67
C PRO A 176 6.87 17.60 18.91
N GLU A 177 6.34 16.47 19.36
CA GLU A 177 4.92 16.36 19.69
C GLU A 177 4.52 17.42 20.75
N PRO A 178 3.37 18.10 20.58
CA PRO A 178 2.83 18.98 21.61
C PRO A 178 2.58 18.21 22.91
N SER A 179 2.96 18.83 24.04
CA SER A 179 2.81 18.27 25.40
C SER A 179 1.36 18.28 25.90
#